data_AF-A0A5B6Z2M0-F1
#
_entry.id   AF-A0A5B6Z2M0-F1
#
_cell.length_a   1.000
_cell.length_b   1.000
_cell.length_c   1.000
_cell.angle_alpha   90.00
_cell.angle_beta   90.00
_cell.angle_gamma   90.00
#
_symmetry.space_group_name_H-M   'P 1'
#
loop_
_entity.id
_entity.type
_entity.pdbx_description
1 polymer ?
#
loop_
_entity_poly.entity_id
_entity_poly.type
_entity_poly.pdbx_seq_one_letter_code
_entity_poly.pdbx_strand_id
1 'polypeptide(L)'
;SEVWERVLFQSLELLVDSNDEPLAATVDFILKAALQCQHLPEAVRSVRVRLKNLGTEVSPCVLDYLSRMVNSCPDVGEAVLRDIDCDNDFDDNCSTMPCGLFLFGENGPTSERLHAVDEQAFCVSGHFSDIYILIEMLSIPCLAVEASQTFERAVAQGAIVAQSVAMVLERRLAQRLNFSSQYVTENFQHTDVVIEGETIEQLRAQRDDFTSVLGLAETLALSREPCVRGFVKMLYTILFKWYADESYRLRMLKRLVDRATSTTENSREVDLDLEILVILVCEEQEIVRPVLSMMREVTELANVDRAALWHQLCASEDEILRIREEGKVQISNMVKEKSIISQRLSESEATNSCMKSEMRAEMDRFTRERKELSEQKQEVESQLEWLRSERDDEIAKLKAEKKVLQDRLHDAETQLSQLKLRKRDELKRVVKEKNALAERLKSSEAARKRFDEELKRYATENVTREEIRQSLEDEVRRLTQTVGQTEGEKHEKEEQVARCEAYIDGMESKLQACQQYIHKLEASLQKEMLQHAPLYGAGLEALSMDELGTLSRIHEDGLRLIHALQQRKGSPAGSPLVSPHTLPHTHGLYAAAPPPIAVGLPPPLIPNGVGIHSNGHVNGAATGPWFNHT
;
A
#
# COMPACT_ATOMS: atom_id res chain seq x y z
N SER A 1 76.87 -5.42 -45.65
CA SER A 1 78.09 -4.87 -44.99
C SER A 1 79.26 -5.21 -45.88
N GLU A 2 79.98 -4.19 -46.38
CA GLU A 2 80.90 -4.36 -47.52
C GLU A 2 81.96 -5.46 -47.35
N VAL A 3 82.46 -5.67 -46.13
CA VAL A 3 83.45 -6.72 -45.87
C VAL A 3 82.82 -8.11 -46.04
N TRP A 4 81.66 -8.35 -45.43
CA TRP A 4 80.94 -9.62 -45.56
C TRP A 4 80.42 -9.87 -46.98
N GLU A 5 80.09 -8.82 -47.73
CA GLU A 5 79.68 -8.92 -49.14
C GLU A 5 80.85 -9.37 -50.03
N ARG A 6 82.01 -8.73 -49.91
CA ARG A 6 83.23 -9.15 -50.66
C ARG A 6 83.66 -10.57 -50.28
N VAL A 7 83.59 -10.90 -49.00
CA VAL A 7 83.87 -12.25 -48.48
C VAL A 7 82.89 -13.28 -49.05
N LEU A 8 81.59 -12.97 -49.11
CA LEU A 8 80.59 -13.83 -49.73
C LEU A 8 80.93 -14.08 -51.21
N PHE A 9 81.09 -13.03 -52.02
CA PHE A 9 81.33 -13.20 -53.46
C PHE A 9 82.61 -13.99 -53.76
N GLN A 10 83.71 -13.74 -53.05
CA GLN A 10 84.94 -14.53 -53.17
C GLN A 10 84.75 -16.01 -52.74
N SER A 11 83.83 -16.29 -51.84
CA SER A 11 83.53 -17.66 -51.40
C SER A 11 82.62 -18.39 -52.40
N LEU A 12 81.71 -17.68 -53.07
CA LEU A 12 80.88 -18.23 -54.16
C LEU A 12 81.73 -18.70 -55.34
N GLU A 13 82.82 -17.99 -55.67
CA GLU A 13 83.80 -18.42 -56.69
C GLU A 13 84.42 -19.79 -56.36
N LEU A 14 84.66 -20.09 -55.07
CA LEU A 14 85.26 -21.34 -54.61
C LEU A 14 84.30 -22.56 -54.65
N LEU A 15 82.99 -22.36 -54.85
CA LEU A 15 82.02 -23.46 -54.88
C LEU A 15 82.32 -24.46 -56.01
N VAL A 16 82.73 -23.98 -57.18
CA VAL A 16 82.86 -24.78 -58.41
C VAL A 16 83.94 -25.86 -58.25
N ASP A 17 85.10 -25.49 -57.71
CA ASP A 17 86.25 -26.38 -57.54
C ASP A 17 86.19 -27.22 -56.24
N SER A 18 85.34 -26.84 -55.28
CA SER A 18 85.23 -27.53 -53.99
C SER A 18 84.39 -28.82 -54.09
N ASN A 19 84.88 -29.91 -53.49
CA ASN A 19 84.15 -31.17 -53.29
C ASN A 19 84.34 -31.62 -51.82
N ASP A 20 83.61 -32.65 -51.37
CA ASP A 20 83.74 -33.28 -50.04
C ASP A 20 83.82 -32.30 -48.84
N GLU A 21 84.73 -32.51 -47.90
CA GLU A 21 84.91 -31.65 -46.70
C GLU A 21 85.24 -30.19 -47.07
N PRO A 22 86.11 -29.88 -48.06
CA PRO A 22 86.25 -28.53 -48.60
C PRO A 22 84.93 -27.88 -49.03
N LEU A 23 84.02 -28.62 -49.67
CA LEU A 23 82.71 -28.10 -50.05
C LEU A 23 81.85 -27.79 -48.83
N ALA A 24 81.84 -28.67 -47.82
CA ALA A 24 81.11 -28.42 -46.57
C ALA A 24 81.63 -27.16 -45.84
N ALA A 25 82.95 -26.97 -45.80
CA ALA A 25 83.58 -25.77 -45.21
C ALA A 25 83.30 -24.49 -46.00
N THR A 26 83.35 -24.56 -47.34
CA THR A 26 82.99 -23.43 -48.23
C THR A 26 81.52 -23.04 -48.07
N VAL A 27 80.61 -24.01 -48.02
CA VAL A 27 79.17 -23.79 -47.77
C VAL A 27 78.91 -23.16 -46.39
N ASP A 28 79.60 -23.63 -45.35
CA ASP A 28 79.49 -23.06 -43.99
C ASP A 28 79.87 -21.58 -43.96
N PHE A 29 80.97 -21.23 -44.61
CA PHE A 29 81.48 -19.87 -44.66
C PHE A 29 80.58 -18.95 -45.52
N ILE A 30 80.06 -19.45 -46.64
CA ILE A 30 79.07 -18.77 -47.50
C ILE A 30 77.80 -18.43 -46.71
N LEU A 31 77.16 -19.41 -46.07
CA LEU A 31 75.88 -19.20 -45.38
C LEU A 31 76.05 -18.25 -44.19
N LYS A 32 77.17 -18.35 -43.44
CA LYS A 32 77.49 -17.42 -42.36
C LYS A 32 77.76 -16.00 -42.87
N ALA A 33 78.52 -15.83 -43.94
CA ALA A 33 78.76 -14.52 -44.55
C ALA A 33 77.46 -13.89 -45.06
N ALA A 34 76.61 -14.69 -45.72
CA ALA A 34 75.31 -14.26 -46.26
C ALA A 34 74.35 -13.78 -45.17
N LEU A 35 74.24 -14.49 -44.04
CA LEU A 35 73.47 -14.05 -42.87
C LEU A 35 73.98 -12.69 -42.31
N GLN A 36 75.28 -12.39 -42.41
CA GLN A 36 75.87 -11.11 -41.97
C GLN A 36 75.77 -9.98 -43.00
N CYS A 37 75.31 -10.24 -44.23
CA CYS A 37 75.10 -9.22 -45.26
C CYS A 37 73.70 -9.18 -45.89
N GLN A 38 72.79 -10.07 -45.50
CA GLN A 38 71.40 -10.18 -45.98
C GLN A 38 71.22 -10.71 -47.42
N HIS A 39 72.29 -11.13 -48.10
CA HIS A 39 72.26 -11.80 -49.42
C HIS A 39 72.07 -13.33 -49.29
N LEU A 40 71.15 -13.74 -48.40
CA LEU A 40 70.91 -15.16 -48.11
C LEU A 40 70.25 -15.93 -49.27
N PRO A 41 69.22 -15.39 -49.98
CA PRO A 41 68.63 -16.09 -51.14
C PRO A 41 69.65 -16.36 -52.25
N GLU A 42 70.54 -15.40 -52.53
CA GLU A 42 71.59 -15.51 -53.54
C GLU A 42 72.60 -16.60 -53.15
N ALA A 43 73.06 -16.58 -51.89
CA ALA A 43 73.99 -17.56 -51.35
C ALA A 43 73.41 -18.99 -51.37
N VAL A 44 72.15 -19.14 -50.95
CA VAL A 44 71.43 -20.42 -51.00
C VAL A 44 71.30 -20.92 -52.43
N ARG A 45 70.92 -20.07 -53.38
CA ARG A 45 70.80 -20.46 -54.79
C ARG A 45 72.12 -20.94 -55.38
N SER A 46 73.22 -20.23 -55.15
CA SER A 46 74.54 -20.66 -55.62
C SER A 46 74.97 -22.00 -55.01
N VAL A 47 74.70 -22.22 -53.72
CA VAL A 47 74.95 -23.52 -53.07
C VAL A 47 74.06 -24.61 -53.69
N ARG A 48 72.75 -24.39 -53.84
CA ARG A 48 71.81 -25.35 -54.44
C ARG A 48 72.20 -25.72 -55.87
N VAL A 49 72.54 -24.76 -56.73
CA VAL A 49 73.02 -25.01 -58.09
C VAL A 49 74.30 -25.87 -58.09
N ARG A 50 75.25 -25.63 -57.17
CA ARG A 50 76.44 -26.48 -57.05
C ARG A 50 76.10 -27.92 -56.62
N LEU A 51 75.11 -28.10 -55.74
CA LEU A 51 74.65 -29.42 -55.29
C LEU A 51 73.85 -30.16 -56.37
N LYS A 52 72.97 -29.46 -57.11
CA LYS A 52 72.29 -29.97 -58.31
C LYS A 52 73.29 -30.53 -59.32
N ASN A 53 74.34 -29.75 -59.63
CA ASN A 53 75.40 -30.13 -60.56
C ASN A 53 76.28 -31.31 -60.09
N LEU A 54 76.17 -31.72 -58.81
CA LEU A 54 76.79 -32.93 -58.29
C LEU A 54 75.81 -34.12 -58.23
N GLY A 55 74.50 -33.87 -58.14
CA GLY A 55 73.46 -34.89 -58.12
C GLY A 55 73.71 -35.96 -57.05
N THR A 56 73.87 -37.22 -57.47
CA THR A 56 74.19 -38.34 -56.58
C THR A 56 75.61 -38.32 -56.02
N GLU A 57 76.51 -37.46 -56.49
CA GLU A 57 77.89 -37.39 -56.02
C GLU A 57 78.07 -36.42 -54.83
N VAL A 58 76.99 -35.76 -54.36
CA VAL A 58 77.03 -34.92 -53.14
C VAL A 58 77.39 -35.78 -51.93
N SER A 59 78.52 -35.47 -51.29
CA SER A 59 79.10 -36.28 -50.23
C SER A 59 78.25 -36.31 -48.94
N PRO A 60 78.34 -37.38 -48.13
CA PRO A 60 77.61 -37.47 -46.87
C PRO A 60 77.92 -36.35 -45.86
N CYS A 61 79.16 -35.83 -45.84
CA CYS A 61 79.54 -34.77 -44.91
C CYS A 61 78.95 -33.39 -45.27
N VAL A 62 78.76 -33.11 -46.57
CA VAL A 62 78.02 -31.92 -47.05
C VAL A 62 76.55 -32.02 -46.68
N LEU A 63 75.94 -33.20 -46.85
CA LEU A 63 74.54 -33.43 -46.52
C LEU A 63 74.26 -33.33 -45.00
N ASP A 64 75.08 -33.97 -44.16
CA ASP A 64 74.95 -33.84 -42.70
C ASP A 64 75.22 -32.41 -42.20
N TYR A 65 76.16 -31.68 -42.83
CA TYR A 65 76.34 -30.26 -42.55
C TYR A 65 75.06 -29.47 -42.85
N LEU A 66 74.46 -29.64 -44.03
CA LEU A 66 73.23 -28.94 -44.44
C LEU A 66 72.06 -29.29 -43.53
N SER A 67 71.87 -30.58 -43.20
CA SER A 67 70.87 -31.04 -42.23
C SER A 67 71.05 -30.35 -40.88
N ARG A 68 72.28 -30.25 -40.35
CA ARG A 68 72.56 -29.54 -39.09
C ARG A 68 72.33 -28.02 -39.21
N MET A 69 72.64 -27.41 -40.35
CA MET A 69 72.41 -25.98 -40.59
C MET A 69 70.92 -25.65 -40.59
N VAL A 70 70.12 -26.39 -41.36
CA VAL A 70 68.66 -26.20 -41.45
C VAL A 70 67.97 -26.47 -40.10
N ASN A 71 68.43 -27.47 -39.33
CA ASN A 71 67.95 -27.72 -37.96
C ASN A 71 68.30 -26.59 -36.96
N SER A 72 69.36 -25.81 -37.20
CA SER A 72 69.84 -24.79 -36.24
C SER A 72 69.59 -23.34 -36.65
N CYS A 73 69.25 -23.09 -37.91
CA CYS A 73 68.96 -21.74 -38.44
C CYS A 73 67.76 -21.79 -39.41
N PRO A 74 66.52 -21.53 -38.89
CA PRO A 74 65.30 -21.58 -39.70
C PRO A 74 65.31 -20.64 -40.91
N ASP A 75 65.97 -19.48 -40.82
CA ASP A 75 66.07 -18.53 -41.94
C ASP A 75 66.65 -19.15 -43.21
N VAL A 76 67.63 -20.06 -43.07
CA VAL A 76 68.24 -20.79 -44.19
C VAL A 76 67.34 -21.93 -44.66
N GLY A 77 66.58 -22.55 -43.75
CA GLY A 77 65.55 -23.51 -44.12
C GLY A 77 64.45 -22.88 -44.99
N GLU A 78 63.93 -21.73 -44.57
CA GLU A 78 62.97 -20.95 -45.37
C GLU A 78 63.57 -20.48 -46.70
N ALA A 79 64.81 -19.98 -46.71
CA ALA A 79 65.47 -19.55 -47.94
C ALA A 79 65.64 -20.70 -48.94
N VAL A 80 65.99 -21.90 -48.47
CA VAL A 80 66.06 -23.13 -49.30
C VAL A 80 64.67 -23.49 -49.83
N LEU A 81 63.64 -23.50 -48.99
CA LEU A 81 62.27 -23.84 -49.42
C LEU A 81 61.70 -22.88 -50.47
N ARG A 82 61.91 -21.57 -50.30
CA ARG A 82 61.50 -20.55 -51.29
C ARG A 82 62.29 -20.67 -52.59
N ASP A 83 63.58 -21.02 -52.53
CA ASP A 83 64.41 -21.17 -53.72
C ASP A 83 64.10 -22.46 -54.51
N ILE A 84 63.70 -23.55 -53.84
CA ILE A 84 63.13 -24.76 -54.48
C ILE A 84 61.77 -24.47 -55.13
N ASP A 85 60.90 -23.68 -54.48
CA ASP A 85 59.58 -23.31 -55.02
C ASP A 85 59.67 -22.39 -56.27
N CYS A 86 60.67 -21.50 -56.30
CA CYS A 86 60.93 -20.64 -57.44
C CYS A 86 61.63 -21.36 -58.62
N ASP A 87 61.99 -22.64 -58.46
CA ASP A 87 62.98 -23.36 -59.27
C ASP A 87 62.43 -23.88 -60.61
N ASN A 88 62.02 -22.96 -61.47
CA ASN A 88 61.44 -23.25 -62.77
C ASN A 88 62.55 -23.48 -63.82
N ASP A 89 63.44 -24.46 -63.57
CA ASP A 89 64.48 -24.94 -64.49
C ASP A 89 63.90 -25.67 -65.73
N PHE A 90 62.57 -25.80 -65.82
CA PHE A 90 61.85 -26.21 -67.04
C PHE A 90 61.91 -25.10 -68.11
N ASP A 91 63.02 -25.04 -68.83
CA ASP A 91 63.12 -24.33 -70.11
C ASP A 91 62.10 -24.90 -71.12
N ASP A 92 61.56 -24.03 -71.98
CA ASP A 92 60.26 -24.19 -72.70
C ASP A 92 60.27 -25.19 -73.88
N ASN A 93 61.08 -26.25 -73.77
CA ASN A 93 61.42 -27.16 -74.86
C ASN A 93 61.02 -28.63 -74.64
N CYS A 94 60.73 -29.07 -73.40
CA CYS A 94 60.30 -30.45 -73.15
C CYS A 94 58.81 -30.63 -73.45
N SER A 95 58.48 -30.98 -74.69
CA SER A 95 57.10 -31.16 -75.16
C SER A 95 56.32 -32.12 -74.27
N THR A 96 55.09 -31.75 -73.87
CA THR A 96 54.24 -32.47 -72.92
C THR A 96 54.01 -33.94 -73.31
N MET A 97 54.86 -34.83 -72.83
CA MET A 97 54.60 -36.26 -72.83
C MET A 97 53.56 -36.56 -71.76
N PRO A 98 52.42 -37.21 -72.09
CA PRO A 98 51.45 -37.59 -71.09
C PRO A 98 52.09 -38.52 -70.06
N CYS A 99 51.84 -38.30 -68.78
CA CYS A 99 52.14 -39.27 -67.73
C CYS A 99 51.22 -40.50 -67.88
N GLY A 100 51.55 -41.35 -68.86
CA GLY A 100 50.81 -42.58 -69.14
C GLY A 100 50.86 -43.49 -67.93
N LEU A 101 49.69 -43.99 -67.52
CA LEU A 101 49.62 -45.07 -66.55
C LEU A 101 50.40 -46.26 -67.10
N PHE A 102 51.48 -46.64 -66.42
CA PHE A 102 52.13 -47.94 -66.62
C PHE A 102 51.23 -49.05 -66.07
N LEU A 103 50.15 -49.34 -66.80
CA LEU A 103 49.44 -50.60 -66.68
C LEU A 103 50.41 -51.73 -67.03
N PHE A 104 50.53 -52.70 -66.14
CA PHE A 104 51.43 -53.84 -66.33
C PHE A 104 50.98 -54.70 -67.52
N GLY A 105 51.74 -54.64 -68.62
CA GLY A 105 51.80 -55.72 -69.62
C GLY A 105 51.53 -55.32 -71.07
N GLU A 106 52.58 -54.96 -71.81
CA GLU A 106 53.03 -55.71 -73.00
C GLU A 106 54.43 -55.23 -73.46
N ASN A 107 55.13 -56.05 -74.26
CA ASN A 107 56.49 -55.76 -74.72
C ASN A 107 56.49 -55.21 -76.16
N GLY A 108 57.12 -54.04 -76.39
CA GLY A 108 57.30 -53.43 -77.71
C GLY A 108 58.70 -52.77 -77.85
N PRO A 109 59.31 -52.75 -79.06
CA PRO A 109 60.72 -52.40 -79.22
C PRO A 109 61.01 -50.88 -79.28
N THR A 110 62.22 -50.53 -78.83
CA THR A 110 62.74 -49.14 -78.74
C THR A 110 63.30 -48.60 -80.05
N SER A 111 63.06 -47.32 -80.38
CA SER A 111 63.74 -46.65 -81.51
C SER A 111 64.00 -45.13 -81.36
N GLU A 112 64.09 -44.58 -80.14
CA GLU A 112 64.34 -43.13 -79.94
C GLU A 112 65.24 -42.84 -78.73
N ARG A 113 66.09 -43.80 -78.36
CA ARG A 113 66.61 -43.98 -76.99
C ARG A 113 67.97 -43.32 -76.67
N LEU A 114 68.50 -42.43 -77.52
CA LEU A 114 69.90 -41.97 -77.41
C LEU A 114 70.11 -40.55 -76.86
N HIS A 115 69.13 -39.64 -76.96
CA HIS A 115 69.18 -38.34 -76.29
C HIS A 115 68.39 -38.34 -74.97
N ALA A 116 67.14 -38.83 -75.03
CA ALA A 116 66.24 -38.85 -73.88
C ALA A 116 66.73 -39.66 -72.66
N VAL A 117 67.77 -40.50 -72.79
CA VAL A 117 68.34 -41.24 -71.65
C VAL A 117 69.25 -40.38 -70.78
N ASP A 118 70.05 -39.48 -71.37
CA ASP A 118 70.93 -38.59 -70.60
C ASP A 118 70.12 -37.51 -69.87
N GLU A 119 69.16 -36.90 -70.56
CA GLU A 119 68.24 -35.91 -69.96
C GLU A 119 67.37 -36.53 -68.86
N GLN A 120 66.81 -37.74 -69.08
CA GLN A 120 66.04 -38.43 -68.04
C GLN A 120 66.90 -38.83 -66.84
N ALA A 121 68.16 -39.24 -67.04
CA ALA A 121 69.09 -39.54 -65.96
C ALA A 121 69.51 -38.28 -65.18
N PHE A 122 69.69 -37.16 -65.88
CA PHE A 122 69.98 -35.87 -65.26
C PHE A 122 68.79 -35.38 -64.42
N CYS A 123 67.57 -35.33 -64.96
CA CYS A 123 66.38 -34.92 -64.20
C CYS A 123 66.12 -35.83 -62.98
N VAL A 124 66.37 -37.14 -63.10
CA VAL A 124 66.22 -38.10 -61.99
C VAL A 124 67.26 -37.90 -60.87
N SER A 125 68.42 -37.29 -61.17
CA SER A 125 69.53 -37.09 -60.20
C SER A 125 69.75 -35.64 -59.75
N GLY A 126 69.34 -34.63 -60.53
CA GLY A 126 69.59 -33.21 -60.23
C GLY A 126 68.97 -32.74 -58.91
N HIS A 127 67.71 -33.11 -58.64
CA HIS A 127 67.03 -32.77 -57.39
C HIS A 127 67.39 -33.68 -56.20
N PHE A 128 68.43 -34.53 -56.30
CA PHE A 128 68.84 -35.44 -55.23
C PHE A 128 69.09 -34.71 -53.89
N SER A 129 69.79 -33.58 -53.92
CA SER A 129 70.10 -32.79 -52.71
C SER A 129 68.88 -32.03 -52.17
N ASP A 130 68.01 -31.53 -53.05
CA ASP A 130 66.75 -30.88 -52.67
C ASP A 130 65.80 -31.85 -51.98
N ILE A 131 65.57 -33.03 -52.56
CA ILE A 131 64.74 -34.08 -51.99
C ILE A 131 65.33 -34.56 -50.64
N TYR A 132 66.66 -34.69 -50.53
CA TYR A 132 67.31 -35.06 -49.27
C TYR A 132 67.02 -34.04 -48.17
N ILE A 133 67.18 -32.74 -48.43
CA ILE A 133 66.98 -31.71 -47.41
C ILE A 133 65.49 -31.45 -47.13
N LEU A 134 64.61 -31.61 -48.12
CA LEU A 134 63.15 -31.59 -47.92
C LEU A 134 62.71 -32.68 -46.92
N ILE A 135 63.21 -33.92 -47.04
CA ILE A 135 62.84 -34.99 -46.11
C ILE A 135 63.46 -34.78 -44.72
N GLU A 136 64.58 -34.07 -44.59
CA GLU A 136 65.05 -33.56 -43.29
C GLU A 136 64.07 -32.53 -42.72
N MET A 137 63.60 -31.56 -43.52
CA MET A 137 62.69 -30.50 -43.10
C MET A 137 61.30 -30.99 -42.68
N LEU A 138 60.80 -32.09 -43.24
CA LEU A 138 59.56 -32.73 -42.78
C LEU A 138 59.61 -33.15 -41.30
N SER A 139 60.80 -33.42 -40.77
CA SER A 139 61.03 -33.77 -39.37
C SER A 139 61.22 -32.54 -38.46
N ILE A 140 61.22 -31.31 -39.02
CA ILE A 140 61.43 -30.05 -38.31
C ILE A 140 60.07 -29.33 -38.16
N PRO A 141 59.45 -29.25 -36.98
CA PRO A 141 58.05 -28.84 -36.84
C PRO A 141 57.69 -27.43 -37.36
N CYS A 142 58.64 -26.50 -37.42
CA CYS A 142 58.42 -25.17 -37.98
C CYS A 142 58.56 -25.09 -39.52
N LEU A 143 59.20 -26.08 -40.15
CA LEU A 143 59.40 -26.13 -41.61
C LEU A 143 58.51 -27.18 -42.30
N ALA A 144 58.05 -28.21 -41.57
CA ALA A 144 57.39 -29.39 -42.14
C ALA A 144 56.17 -29.08 -43.04
N VAL A 145 55.38 -28.06 -42.72
CA VAL A 145 54.19 -27.68 -43.54
C VAL A 145 54.62 -27.07 -44.87
N GLU A 146 55.52 -26.09 -44.85
CA GLU A 146 56.05 -25.45 -46.06
C GLU A 146 56.85 -26.45 -46.89
N ALA A 147 57.65 -27.30 -46.24
CA ALA A 147 58.37 -28.40 -46.89
C ALA A 147 57.42 -29.37 -47.60
N SER A 148 56.29 -29.76 -46.98
CA SER A 148 55.29 -30.60 -47.63
C SER A 148 54.63 -29.91 -48.82
N GLN A 149 54.37 -28.59 -48.75
CA GLN A 149 53.77 -27.83 -49.85
C GLN A 149 54.76 -27.59 -51.00
N THR A 150 56.05 -27.36 -50.71
CA THR A 150 57.12 -27.31 -51.71
C THR A 150 57.32 -28.68 -52.38
N PHE A 151 57.21 -29.77 -51.62
CA PHE A 151 57.22 -31.12 -52.18
C PHE A 151 56.01 -31.37 -53.10
N GLU A 152 54.81 -30.95 -52.69
CA GLU A 152 53.59 -31.05 -53.53
C GLU A 152 53.76 -30.30 -54.85
N ARG A 153 54.21 -29.04 -54.80
CA ARG A 153 54.44 -28.19 -55.98
C ARG A 153 55.50 -28.77 -56.92
N ALA A 154 56.61 -29.26 -56.40
CA ALA A 154 57.67 -29.86 -57.20
C ALA A 154 57.29 -31.24 -57.79
N VAL A 155 56.37 -31.99 -57.16
CA VAL A 155 55.76 -33.20 -57.74
C VAL A 155 54.72 -32.84 -58.80
N ALA A 156 53.90 -31.82 -58.58
CA ALA A 156 52.92 -31.30 -59.54
C ALA A 156 53.58 -30.82 -60.84
N GLN A 157 54.69 -30.09 -60.72
CA GLN A 157 55.55 -29.65 -61.83
C GLN A 157 56.34 -30.81 -62.49
N GLY A 158 56.41 -31.98 -61.86
CA GLY A 158 57.18 -33.13 -62.36
C GLY A 158 58.70 -33.06 -62.11
N ALA A 159 59.18 -32.06 -61.36
CA ALA A 159 60.58 -31.94 -60.96
C ALA A 159 61.00 -33.06 -59.98
N ILE A 160 60.10 -33.47 -59.07
CA ILE A 160 60.30 -34.59 -58.16
C ILE A 160 59.48 -35.80 -58.64
N VAL A 161 60.19 -36.87 -59.05
CA VAL A 161 59.58 -38.16 -59.41
C VAL A 161 59.85 -39.23 -58.37
N ALA A 162 58.98 -40.24 -58.30
CA ALA A 162 59.04 -41.30 -57.28
C ALA A 162 60.37 -42.06 -57.25
N GLN A 163 61.02 -42.23 -58.40
CA GLN A 163 62.34 -42.85 -58.54
C GLN A 163 63.45 -42.04 -57.86
N SER A 164 63.42 -40.71 -57.93
CA SER A 164 64.39 -39.83 -57.26
C SER A 164 64.21 -39.87 -55.74
N VAL A 165 62.96 -39.88 -55.28
CA VAL A 165 62.62 -40.03 -53.86
C VAL A 165 63.07 -41.39 -53.33
N ALA A 166 62.94 -42.46 -54.12
CA ALA A 166 63.55 -43.75 -53.81
C ALA A 166 65.08 -43.61 -53.66
N MET A 167 65.84 -43.16 -54.67
CA MET A 167 67.31 -43.08 -54.56
C MET A 167 67.80 -42.30 -53.33
N VAL A 168 67.09 -41.24 -52.93
CA VAL A 168 67.40 -40.46 -51.72
C VAL A 168 67.10 -41.25 -50.43
N LEU A 169 65.95 -41.93 -50.35
CA LEU A 169 65.61 -42.77 -49.20
C LEU A 169 66.58 -43.95 -49.05
N GLU A 170 67.05 -44.55 -50.14
CA GLU A 170 68.06 -45.63 -50.12
C GLU A 170 69.41 -45.10 -49.61
N ARG A 171 69.84 -43.92 -50.07
CA ARG A 171 71.03 -43.24 -49.54
C ARG A 171 70.91 -43.00 -48.04
N ARG A 172 69.76 -42.49 -47.55
CA ARG A 172 69.54 -42.18 -46.13
C ARG A 172 69.46 -43.44 -45.26
N LEU A 173 68.80 -44.50 -45.74
CA LEU A 173 68.78 -45.81 -45.07
C LEU A 173 70.19 -46.43 -45.00
N ALA A 174 70.94 -46.46 -46.11
CA ALA A 174 72.30 -46.99 -46.15
C ALA A 174 73.26 -46.19 -45.25
N GLN A 175 73.18 -44.85 -45.26
CA GLN A 175 73.95 -44.00 -44.36
C GLN A 175 73.64 -44.28 -42.88
N ARG A 176 72.36 -44.46 -42.51
CA ARG A 176 71.96 -44.79 -41.13
C ARG A 176 72.43 -46.16 -40.66
N LEU A 177 72.48 -47.16 -41.54
CA LEU A 177 73.08 -48.46 -41.25
C LEU A 177 74.60 -48.32 -41.01
N ASN A 178 75.30 -47.50 -41.80
CA ASN A 178 76.72 -47.24 -41.63
C ASN A 178 77.04 -46.48 -40.32
N PHE A 179 76.28 -45.42 -40.00
CA PHE A 179 76.40 -44.72 -38.70
C PHE A 179 76.13 -45.66 -37.52
N SER A 180 75.11 -46.53 -37.63
CA SER A 180 74.80 -47.52 -36.60
C SER A 180 75.94 -48.54 -36.39
N SER A 181 76.69 -48.86 -37.45
CA SER A 181 77.87 -49.73 -37.38
C SER A 181 79.08 -49.01 -36.76
N GLN A 182 79.33 -47.75 -37.14
CA GLN A 182 80.43 -46.94 -36.59
C GLN A 182 80.26 -46.68 -35.09
N TYR A 183 79.07 -46.26 -34.64
CA TYR A 183 78.80 -46.00 -33.22
C TYR A 183 78.99 -47.25 -32.33
N VAL A 184 78.61 -48.43 -32.85
CA VAL A 184 78.87 -49.71 -32.17
C VAL A 184 80.36 -50.03 -32.13
N THR A 185 81.11 -49.71 -33.19
CA THR A 185 82.55 -49.99 -33.30
C THR A 185 83.40 -49.07 -32.42
N GLU A 186 83.07 -47.79 -32.33
CA GLU A 186 83.78 -46.80 -31.50
C GLU A 186 83.56 -47.06 -30.00
N ASN A 187 82.34 -47.43 -29.60
CA ASN A 187 82.03 -47.82 -28.22
C ASN A 187 82.76 -49.09 -27.75
N PHE A 188 83.32 -49.91 -28.65
CA PHE A 188 84.21 -51.02 -28.27
C PHE A 188 85.67 -50.59 -28.04
N GLN A 189 86.04 -49.33 -28.29
CA GLN A 189 87.39 -48.80 -28.02
C GLN A 189 87.46 -47.96 -26.73
N HIS A 190 86.33 -47.65 -26.10
CA HIS A 190 86.26 -46.94 -24.81
C HIS A 190 85.50 -47.78 -23.77
N THR A 191 86.23 -48.61 -23.04
CA THR A 191 85.73 -49.42 -21.93
C THR A 191 85.23 -48.54 -20.78
N ASP A 192 84.25 -49.05 -20.04
CA ASP A 192 83.67 -48.50 -18.80
C ASP A 192 82.89 -47.18 -18.91
N VAL A 193 81.59 -47.29 -19.21
CA VAL A 193 80.52 -46.94 -18.26
C VAL A 193 79.22 -47.69 -18.62
N VAL A 194 78.52 -48.25 -17.63
CA VAL A 194 77.28 -49.04 -17.84
C VAL A 194 76.04 -48.14 -17.77
N ILE A 195 75.98 -47.22 -18.73
CA ILE A 195 74.88 -46.29 -19.04
C ILE A 195 74.98 -46.17 -20.58
N GLU A 196 74.02 -46.59 -21.41
CA GLU A 196 72.57 -46.68 -21.22
C GLU A 196 71.96 -47.55 -22.35
N GLY A 197 71.05 -48.48 -22.03
CA GLY A 197 70.37 -49.27 -23.08
C GLY A 197 69.32 -48.48 -23.85
N GLU A 198 68.62 -47.58 -23.14
CA GLU A 198 67.43 -46.89 -23.65
C GLU A 198 67.77 -45.73 -24.59
N THR A 199 68.88 -45.01 -24.41
CA THR A 199 69.24 -43.93 -25.37
C THR A 199 69.75 -44.45 -26.71
N ILE A 200 70.27 -45.67 -26.80
CA ILE A 200 70.58 -46.30 -28.10
C ILE A 200 69.28 -46.59 -28.88
N GLU A 201 68.20 -47.00 -28.21
CA GLU A 201 66.88 -47.15 -28.84
C GLU A 201 66.22 -45.79 -29.12
N GLN A 202 66.32 -44.80 -28.22
CA GLN A 202 65.78 -43.46 -28.47
C GLN A 202 66.50 -42.73 -29.61
N LEU A 203 67.83 -42.89 -29.76
CA LEU A 203 68.59 -42.34 -30.89
C LEU A 203 68.24 -43.04 -32.22
N ARG A 204 67.92 -44.34 -32.19
CA ARG A 204 67.36 -45.05 -33.36
C ARG A 204 65.94 -44.56 -33.70
N ALA A 205 65.11 -44.33 -32.69
CA ALA A 205 63.73 -43.86 -32.86
C ALA A 205 63.62 -42.38 -33.27
N GLN A 206 64.56 -41.52 -32.87
CA GLN A 206 64.57 -40.09 -33.21
C GLN A 206 64.92 -39.81 -34.69
N ARG A 207 65.46 -40.78 -35.44
CA ARG A 207 66.07 -40.52 -36.74
C ARG A 207 65.66 -41.51 -37.83
N ASP A 208 64.41 -41.97 -37.79
CA ASP A 208 63.77 -42.68 -38.90
C ASP A 208 62.84 -41.74 -39.71
N ASP A 209 62.91 -41.84 -41.05
CA ASP A 209 62.11 -41.05 -41.97
C ASP A 209 60.66 -41.55 -42.09
N PHE A 210 60.35 -42.79 -41.70
CA PHE A 210 59.06 -43.41 -41.97
C PHE A 210 57.88 -42.54 -41.56
N THR A 211 57.93 -41.96 -40.34
CA THR A 211 56.81 -41.15 -39.83
C THR A 211 56.66 -39.85 -40.62
N SER A 212 57.77 -39.22 -41.01
CA SER A 212 57.78 -37.96 -41.76
C SER A 212 57.38 -38.15 -43.23
N VAL A 213 57.85 -39.22 -43.88
CA VAL A 213 57.55 -39.53 -45.29
C VAL A 213 56.18 -40.17 -45.46
N LEU A 214 55.72 -40.99 -44.50
CA LEU A 214 54.32 -41.40 -44.45
C LEU A 214 53.43 -40.18 -44.21
N GLY A 215 53.78 -39.27 -43.30
CA GLY A 215 53.05 -38.01 -43.08
C GLY A 215 52.95 -37.15 -44.34
N LEU A 216 54.03 -37.06 -45.13
CA LEU A 216 54.03 -36.46 -46.46
C LEU A 216 53.05 -37.19 -47.39
N ALA A 217 53.13 -38.52 -47.49
CA ALA A 217 52.24 -39.32 -48.35
C ALA A 217 50.75 -39.15 -47.94
N GLU A 218 50.45 -39.08 -46.65
CA GLU A 218 49.11 -38.79 -46.10
C GLU A 218 48.65 -37.36 -46.43
N THR A 219 49.56 -36.39 -46.52
CA THR A 219 49.25 -35.00 -46.87
C THR A 219 49.03 -34.85 -48.38
N LEU A 220 49.93 -35.39 -49.20
CA LEU A 220 49.84 -35.41 -50.67
C LEU A 220 48.63 -36.21 -51.17
N ALA A 221 48.14 -37.20 -50.42
CA ALA A 221 46.91 -37.93 -50.74
C ALA A 221 45.66 -37.03 -50.77
N LEU A 222 45.68 -35.87 -50.10
CA LEU A 222 44.60 -34.88 -50.13
C LEU A 222 44.64 -33.99 -51.38
N SER A 223 45.72 -34.06 -52.18
CA SER A 223 45.88 -33.27 -53.39
C SER A 223 44.87 -33.66 -54.46
N ARG A 224 44.38 -32.67 -55.21
CA ARG A 224 43.46 -32.87 -56.34
C ARG A 224 44.19 -33.17 -57.64
N GLU A 225 45.51 -33.02 -57.68
CA GLU A 225 46.27 -33.14 -58.92
C GLU A 225 46.52 -34.61 -59.30
N PRO A 226 46.20 -35.03 -60.54
CA PRO A 226 46.44 -36.41 -60.98
C PRO A 226 47.92 -36.82 -60.91
N CYS A 227 48.85 -35.90 -61.14
CA CYS A 227 50.29 -36.15 -61.03
C CYS A 227 50.69 -36.47 -59.58
N VAL A 228 50.26 -35.65 -58.61
CA VAL A 228 50.51 -35.86 -57.18
C VAL A 228 49.86 -37.16 -56.70
N ARG A 229 48.60 -37.43 -57.06
CA ARG A 229 47.92 -38.69 -56.70
C ARG A 229 48.57 -39.92 -57.33
N GLY A 230 49.10 -39.81 -58.55
CA GLY A 230 49.90 -40.85 -59.20
C GLY A 230 51.24 -41.11 -58.48
N PHE A 231 51.94 -40.04 -58.11
CA PHE A 231 53.16 -40.10 -57.31
C PHE A 231 52.92 -40.75 -55.93
N VAL A 232 51.83 -40.40 -55.24
CA VAL A 232 51.47 -40.96 -53.92
C VAL A 232 51.32 -42.49 -53.98
N LYS A 233 50.66 -43.02 -55.02
CA LYS A 233 50.55 -44.48 -55.22
C LYS A 233 51.92 -45.15 -55.29
N MET A 234 52.83 -44.58 -56.09
CA MET A 234 54.21 -45.09 -56.20
C MET A 234 55.00 -44.93 -54.90
N LEU A 235 54.81 -43.82 -54.15
CA LEU A 235 55.46 -43.59 -52.86
C LEU A 235 55.01 -44.61 -51.81
N TYR A 236 53.72 -44.97 -51.76
CA TYR A 236 53.24 -46.04 -50.89
C TYR A 236 53.87 -47.40 -51.23
N THR A 237 53.95 -47.78 -52.51
CA THR A 237 54.69 -48.99 -52.96
C THR A 237 56.17 -48.95 -52.56
N ILE A 238 56.87 -47.82 -52.75
CA ILE A 238 58.28 -47.65 -52.36
C ILE A 238 58.45 -47.82 -50.84
N LEU A 239 57.65 -47.11 -50.04
CA LEU A 239 57.67 -47.22 -48.58
C LEU A 239 57.39 -48.66 -48.12
N PHE A 240 56.37 -49.31 -48.67
CA PHE A 240 55.96 -50.65 -48.27
C PHE A 240 57.02 -51.71 -48.59
N LYS A 241 57.70 -51.56 -49.73
CA LYS A 241 58.79 -52.44 -50.16
C LYS A 241 60.06 -52.28 -49.32
N TRP A 242 60.36 -51.07 -48.85
CA TRP A 242 61.64 -50.75 -48.20
C TRP A 242 61.59 -50.78 -46.68
N TYR A 243 60.46 -50.37 -46.10
CA TYR A 243 60.15 -50.64 -44.70
C TYR A 243 59.56 -52.05 -44.58
N ALA A 244 60.42 -53.05 -44.75
CA ALA A 244 60.07 -54.47 -44.77
C ALA A 244 59.70 -55.06 -43.40
N ASP A 245 59.83 -54.29 -42.31
CA ASP A 245 59.39 -54.72 -40.98
C ASP A 245 57.86 -54.61 -40.81
N GLU A 246 57.29 -55.64 -40.17
CA GLU A 246 55.85 -55.79 -39.99
C GLU A 246 55.21 -54.65 -39.17
N SER A 247 55.93 -54.00 -38.26
CA SER A 247 55.36 -52.90 -37.47
C SER A 247 55.09 -51.66 -38.34
N TYR A 248 55.98 -51.35 -39.28
CA TYR A 248 55.79 -50.27 -40.25
C TYR A 248 54.72 -50.63 -41.28
N ARG A 249 54.75 -51.86 -41.81
CA ARG A 249 53.76 -52.37 -42.77
C ARG A 249 52.35 -52.36 -42.20
N LEU A 250 52.15 -52.91 -41.01
CA LEU A 250 50.85 -52.92 -40.33
C LEU A 250 50.39 -51.49 -39.98
N ARG A 251 51.29 -50.61 -39.55
CA ARG A 251 50.96 -49.19 -39.28
C ARG A 251 50.51 -48.45 -40.54
N MET A 252 51.15 -48.70 -41.69
CA MET A 252 50.79 -48.12 -42.98
C MET A 252 49.43 -48.62 -43.48
N LEU A 253 49.22 -49.94 -43.46
CA LEU A 253 47.96 -50.57 -43.88
C LEU A 253 46.80 -50.18 -42.97
N LYS A 254 47.03 -50.11 -41.66
CA LYS A 254 46.03 -49.58 -40.72
C LYS A 254 45.68 -48.13 -41.06
N ARG A 255 46.66 -47.26 -41.31
CA ARG A 255 46.40 -45.86 -41.65
C ARG A 255 45.58 -45.69 -42.94
N LEU A 256 45.86 -46.50 -43.96
CA LEU A 256 45.08 -46.57 -45.18
C LEU A 256 43.63 -47.01 -44.89
N VAL A 257 43.43 -48.10 -44.12
CA VAL A 257 42.09 -48.59 -43.75
C VAL A 257 41.32 -47.59 -42.88
N ASP A 258 41.96 -46.98 -41.88
CA ASP A 258 41.37 -45.98 -40.98
C ASP A 258 40.84 -44.76 -41.78
N ARG A 259 41.51 -44.36 -42.86
CA ARG A 259 41.04 -43.28 -43.77
C ARG A 259 39.95 -43.77 -44.73
N ALA A 260 40.18 -44.87 -45.44
CA ALA A 260 39.24 -45.45 -46.42
C ALA A 260 37.89 -45.87 -45.80
N THR A 261 37.84 -46.07 -44.49
CA THR A 261 36.61 -46.36 -43.73
C THR A 261 36.08 -45.17 -42.91
N SER A 262 36.73 -44.00 -42.99
CA SER A 262 36.31 -42.79 -42.28
C SER A 262 35.00 -42.22 -42.86
N THR A 263 34.11 -41.73 -41.99
CA THR A 263 32.80 -41.18 -42.39
C THR A 263 32.91 -39.73 -42.88
N THR A 264 33.69 -39.48 -43.93
CA THR A 264 33.81 -38.17 -44.58
C THR A 264 32.96 -38.11 -45.86
N GLU A 265 32.26 -36.99 -46.09
CA GLU A 265 31.15 -36.90 -47.07
C GLU A 265 31.58 -36.73 -48.55
N ASN A 266 32.60 -37.44 -49.03
CA ASN A 266 33.08 -37.35 -50.43
C ASN A 266 32.61 -38.51 -51.34
N SER A 267 31.31 -38.83 -51.30
CA SER A 267 30.72 -39.93 -52.08
C SER A 267 30.57 -39.62 -53.59
N ARG A 268 31.67 -39.67 -54.35
CA ARG A 268 31.67 -39.77 -55.83
C ARG A 268 33.01 -40.10 -56.48
N GLU A 269 34.12 -39.73 -55.85
CA GLU A 269 35.45 -40.03 -56.38
C GLU A 269 35.91 -41.42 -55.94
N VAL A 270 36.75 -42.09 -56.74
CA VAL A 270 37.36 -43.35 -56.29
C VAL A 270 38.36 -43.01 -55.20
N ASP A 271 38.15 -43.57 -54.02
CA ASP A 271 38.99 -43.35 -52.86
C ASP A 271 40.44 -43.78 -53.16
N LEU A 272 41.36 -42.81 -53.05
CA LEU A 272 42.77 -43.00 -53.32
C LEU A 272 43.40 -44.02 -52.36
N ASP A 273 42.95 -44.07 -51.10
CA ASP A 273 43.46 -45.00 -50.11
C ASP A 273 43.04 -46.44 -50.42
N LEU A 274 41.80 -46.64 -50.91
CA LEU A 274 41.36 -47.93 -51.43
C LEU A 274 42.10 -48.35 -52.71
N GLU A 275 42.40 -47.42 -53.64
CA GLU A 275 43.24 -47.71 -54.80
C GLU A 275 44.66 -48.13 -54.41
N ILE A 276 45.26 -47.47 -53.41
CA ILE A 276 46.57 -47.83 -52.85
C ILE A 276 46.53 -49.21 -52.19
N LEU A 277 45.50 -49.50 -51.38
CA LEU A 277 45.32 -50.83 -50.77
C LEU A 277 45.22 -51.94 -51.82
N VAL A 278 44.52 -51.69 -52.95
CA VAL A 278 44.44 -52.64 -54.07
C VAL A 278 45.80 -52.84 -54.73
N ILE A 279 46.58 -51.78 -54.96
CA ILE A 279 47.94 -51.88 -55.53
C ILE A 279 48.85 -52.72 -54.63
N LEU A 280 48.93 -52.40 -53.33
CA LEU A 280 49.76 -53.13 -52.37
C LEU A 280 49.34 -54.61 -52.25
N VAL A 281 48.04 -54.91 -52.30
CA VAL A 281 47.49 -56.28 -52.32
C VAL A 281 47.85 -57.05 -53.60
N CYS A 282 47.92 -56.36 -54.75
CA CYS A 282 48.37 -56.96 -56.00
C CYS A 282 49.88 -57.24 -56.02
N GLU A 283 50.68 -56.44 -55.32
CA GLU A 283 52.13 -56.65 -55.17
C GLU A 283 52.46 -57.75 -54.15
N GLU A 284 51.81 -57.76 -52.97
CA GLU A 284 52.06 -58.74 -51.90
C GLU A 284 50.76 -59.36 -51.37
N GLN A 285 50.40 -60.56 -51.83
CA GLN A 285 49.11 -61.19 -51.47
C GLN A 285 48.96 -61.57 -49.98
N GLU A 286 50.05 -61.59 -49.20
CA GLU A 286 50.00 -61.98 -47.79
C GLU A 286 49.23 -60.95 -46.94
N ILE A 287 49.25 -59.67 -47.33
CA ILE A 287 48.54 -58.59 -46.60
C ILE A 287 47.02 -58.57 -46.80
N VAL A 288 46.48 -59.38 -47.73
CA VAL A 288 45.03 -59.50 -47.96
C VAL A 288 44.28 -59.84 -46.66
N ARG A 289 44.83 -60.73 -45.83
CA ARG A 289 44.20 -61.13 -44.57
C ARG A 289 44.24 -60.02 -43.51
N PRO A 290 45.38 -59.38 -43.20
CA PRO A 290 45.43 -58.17 -42.37
C PRO A 290 44.44 -57.08 -42.80
N VAL A 291 44.44 -56.68 -44.08
CA VAL A 291 43.57 -55.60 -44.57
C VAL A 291 42.09 -55.96 -44.40
N LEU A 292 41.67 -57.16 -44.80
CA LEU A 292 40.27 -57.60 -44.65
C LEU A 292 39.86 -57.78 -43.18
N SER A 293 40.78 -58.12 -42.26
CA SER A 293 40.49 -58.15 -40.82
C SER A 293 40.20 -56.74 -40.30
N MET A 294 41.08 -55.77 -40.58
CA MET A 294 40.91 -54.40 -40.13
C MET A 294 39.63 -53.77 -40.71
N MET A 295 39.33 -53.97 -42.00
CA MET A 295 38.08 -53.50 -42.60
C MET A 295 36.84 -54.15 -41.97
N ARG A 296 36.91 -55.45 -41.62
CA ARG A 296 35.85 -56.14 -40.87
C ARG A 296 35.68 -55.57 -39.47
N GLU A 297 36.77 -55.32 -38.74
CA GLU A 297 36.75 -54.80 -37.38
C GLU A 297 36.09 -53.41 -37.31
N VAL A 298 36.41 -52.51 -38.24
CA VAL A 298 35.71 -51.21 -38.37
C VAL A 298 34.24 -51.40 -38.73
N THR A 299 33.93 -52.32 -39.64
CA THR A 299 32.53 -52.62 -40.04
C THR A 299 31.72 -53.20 -38.89
N GLU A 300 32.31 -54.02 -38.02
CA GLU A 300 31.65 -54.59 -36.85
C GLU A 300 31.42 -53.52 -35.77
N LEU A 301 32.39 -52.65 -35.51
CA LEU A 301 32.23 -51.50 -34.61
C LEU A 301 31.10 -50.56 -35.06
N ALA A 302 31.11 -50.14 -36.33
CA ALA A 302 30.06 -49.28 -36.89
C ALA A 302 28.67 -49.94 -36.85
N ASN A 303 28.58 -51.28 -36.91
CA ASN A 303 27.31 -52.00 -36.73
C ASN A 303 26.84 -52.06 -35.26
N VAL A 304 27.75 -52.11 -34.29
CA VAL A 304 27.42 -51.99 -32.85
C VAL A 304 26.87 -50.60 -32.55
N ASP A 305 27.54 -49.54 -33.01
CA ASP A 305 27.09 -48.16 -32.81
C ASP A 305 25.72 -47.91 -33.47
N ARG A 306 25.54 -48.38 -34.71
CA ARG A 306 24.24 -48.33 -35.41
C ARG A 306 23.14 -49.09 -34.66
N ALA A 307 23.44 -50.22 -34.02
CA ALA A 307 22.48 -50.97 -33.22
C ALA A 307 22.13 -50.23 -31.91
N ALA A 308 23.11 -49.62 -31.24
CA ALA A 308 22.90 -48.80 -30.06
C ALA A 308 22.01 -47.58 -30.37
N LEU A 309 22.30 -46.86 -31.45
CA LEU A 309 21.48 -45.74 -31.93
C LEU A 309 20.05 -46.18 -32.31
N TRP A 310 19.88 -47.35 -32.92
CA TRP A 310 18.56 -47.89 -33.23
C TRP A 310 17.74 -48.21 -31.97
N HIS A 311 18.36 -48.81 -30.95
CA HIS A 311 17.70 -49.05 -29.67
C HIS A 311 17.34 -47.74 -28.93
N GLN A 312 18.20 -46.72 -28.99
CA GLN A 312 17.89 -45.39 -28.45
C GLN A 312 16.71 -44.73 -29.19
N LEU A 313 16.68 -44.83 -30.53
CA LEU A 313 15.58 -44.31 -31.34
C LEU A 313 14.25 -44.97 -30.92
N CYS A 314 14.15 -46.30 -30.92
CA CYS A 314 12.92 -47.00 -30.55
C CYS A 314 12.47 -46.67 -29.12
N ALA A 315 13.38 -46.58 -28.16
CA ALA A 315 13.05 -46.17 -26.79
C ALA A 315 12.51 -44.72 -26.73
N SER A 316 13.00 -43.82 -27.57
CA SER A 316 12.48 -42.45 -27.69
C SER A 316 11.11 -42.39 -28.40
N GLU A 317 10.88 -43.27 -29.38
CA GLU A 317 9.58 -43.39 -30.06
C GLU A 317 8.50 -43.92 -29.10
N ASP A 318 8.81 -44.95 -28.30
CA ASP A 318 7.91 -45.47 -27.25
C ASP A 318 7.57 -44.41 -26.20
N GLU A 319 8.54 -43.59 -25.78
CA GLU A 319 8.31 -42.47 -24.85
C GLU A 319 7.40 -41.40 -25.49
N ILE A 320 7.65 -41.02 -26.74
CA ILE A 320 6.79 -40.07 -27.49
C ILE A 320 5.38 -40.62 -27.67
N LEU A 321 5.22 -41.93 -27.87
CA LEU A 321 3.90 -42.59 -27.94
C LEU A 321 3.20 -42.58 -26.57
N ARG A 322 3.92 -42.83 -25.48
CA ARG A 322 3.38 -42.75 -24.11
C ARG A 322 2.88 -41.33 -23.79
N ILE A 323 3.73 -40.32 -23.94
CA ILE A 323 3.38 -38.90 -23.70
C ILE A 323 2.18 -38.49 -24.56
N ARG A 324 2.11 -38.96 -25.81
CA ARG A 324 0.98 -38.70 -26.71
C ARG A 324 -0.32 -39.35 -26.21
N GLU A 325 -0.28 -40.56 -25.66
CA GLU A 325 -1.47 -41.23 -25.12
C GLU A 325 -1.93 -40.61 -23.79
N GLU A 326 -0.99 -40.31 -22.89
CA GLU A 326 -1.26 -39.55 -21.65
C GLU A 326 -1.91 -38.20 -21.95
N GLY A 327 -1.41 -37.49 -22.98
CA GLY A 327 -2.02 -36.26 -23.49
C GLY A 327 -3.45 -36.45 -24.02
N LYS A 328 -3.75 -37.54 -24.75
CA LYS A 328 -5.14 -37.85 -25.18
C LYS A 328 -6.05 -38.09 -23.97
N VAL A 329 -5.58 -38.82 -22.96
CA VAL A 329 -6.34 -39.09 -21.73
C VAL A 329 -6.60 -37.80 -20.96
N GLN A 330 -5.61 -36.92 -20.84
CA GLN A 330 -5.76 -35.60 -20.22
C GLN A 330 -6.77 -34.73 -20.96
N ILE A 331 -6.67 -34.63 -22.30
CA ILE A 331 -7.63 -33.89 -23.13
C ILE A 331 -9.05 -34.47 -22.98
N SER A 332 -9.20 -35.80 -22.99
CA SER A 332 -10.49 -36.48 -22.77
C SER A 332 -11.12 -36.10 -21.42
N ASN A 333 -10.31 -36.00 -20.36
CA ASN A 333 -10.77 -35.60 -19.04
C ASN A 333 -11.13 -34.11 -18.97
N MET A 334 -10.29 -33.22 -19.53
CA MET A 334 -10.58 -31.78 -19.62
C MET A 334 -11.86 -31.50 -20.42
N VAL A 335 -12.17 -32.28 -21.45
CA VAL A 335 -13.44 -32.17 -22.21
C VAL A 335 -14.65 -32.55 -21.35
N LYS A 336 -14.54 -33.58 -20.50
CA LYS A 336 -15.61 -33.96 -19.54
C LYS A 336 -15.78 -32.90 -18.45
N GLU A 337 -14.70 -32.38 -17.90
CA GLU A 337 -14.76 -31.30 -16.90
C GLU A 337 -15.37 -30.04 -17.50
N LYS A 338 -14.98 -29.67 -18.72
CA LYS A 338 -15.57 -28.54 -19.46
C LYS A 338 -17.07 -28.72 -19.70
N SER A 339 -17.56 -29.92 -20.05
CA SER A 339 -18.99 -30.14 -20.25
C SER A 339 -19.76 -30.07 -18.92
N ILE A 340 -19.23 -30.64 -17.83
CA ILE A 340 -19.81 -30.54 -16.48
C ILE A 340 -19.89 -29.06 -16.00
N ILE A 341 -18.82 -28.28 -16.21
CA ILE A 341 -18.79 -26.85 -15.84
C ILE A 341 -19.77 -26.05 -16.73
N SER A 342 -19.82 -26.33 -18.04
CA SER A 342 -20.74 -25.66 -18.95
C SER A 342 -22.21 -25.98 -18.66
N GLN A 343 -22.52 -27.20 -18.21
CA GLN A 343 -23.86 -27.56 -17.74
C GLN A 343 -24.23 -26.76 -16.48
N ARG A 344 -23.37 -26.77 -15.46
CA ARG A 344 -23.59 -26.01 -14.21
C ARG A 344 -23.74 -24.51 -14.43
N LEU A 345 -23.02 -23.94 -15.41
CA LEU A 345 -23.17 -22.55 -15.81
C LEU A 345 -24.58 -22.30 -16.39
N SER A 346 -25.04 -23.14 -17.33
CA SER A 346 -26.39 -23.05 -17.91
C SER A 346 -27.50 -23.20 -16.85
N GLU A 347 -27.34 -24.13 -15.90
CA GLU A 347 -28.25 -24.30 -14.75
C GLU A 347 -28.27 -23.04 -13.83
N SER A 348 -27.11 -22.41 -13.63
CA SER A 348 -26.99 -21.15 -12.89
C SER A 348 -27.59 -19.95 -13.64
N GLU A 349 -27.42 -19.88 -14.97
CA GLU A 349 -28.02 -18.85 -15.82
C GLU A 349 -29.55 -18.98 -15.88
N ALA A 350 -30.07 -20.20 -15.94
CA ALA A 350 -31.50 -20.49 -15.91
C ALA A 350 -32.14 -20.10 -14.57
N THR A 351 -31.54 -20.50 -13.44
CA THR A 351 -32.02 -20.15 -12.09
C THR A 351 -31.94 -18.63 -11.82
N ASN A 352 -30.84 -17.98 -12.22
CA ASN A 352 -30.70 -16.52 -12.19
C ASN A 352 -31.77 -15.81 -13.05
N SER A 353 -32.10 -16.37 -14.21
CA SER A 353 -33.17 -15.84 -15.08
C SER A 353 -34.56 -16.00 -14.47
N CYS A 354 -34.82 -17.11 -13.74
CA CYS A 354 -36.06 -17.33 -12.98
C CYS A 354 -36.19 -16.33 -11.83
N MET A 355 -35.15 -16.17 -11.01
CA MET A 355 -35.13 -15.16 -9.93
C MET A 355 -35.33 -13.74 -10.48
N LYS A 356 -34.77 -13.42 -11.65
CA LYS A 356 -34.97 -12.12 -12.35
C LYS A 356 -36.36 -11.92 -12.95
N SER A 357 -37.17 -12.97 -13.16
CA SER A 357 -38.56 -12.83 -13.56
C SER A 357 -39.49 -12.78 -12.33
N GLU A 358 -39.20 -13.58 -11.30
CA GLU A 358 -39.85 -13.53 -9.99
C GLU A 358 -39.73 -12.15 -9.33
N MET A 359 -38.52 -11.57 -9.26
CA MET A 359 -38.30 -10.23 -8.72
C MET A 359 -39.08 -9.14 -9.47
N ARG A 360 -39.25 -9.28 -10.80
CA ARG A 360 -40.12 -8.36 -11.56
C ARG A 360 -41.58 -8.58 -11.22
N ALA A 361 -42.04 -9.82 -11.18
CA ALA A 361 -43.41 -10.16 -10.83
C ALA A 361 -43.78 -9.74 -9.40
N GLU A 362 -42.83 -9.69 -8.46
CA GLU A 362 -42.99 -9.08 -7.13
C GLU A 362 -43.02 -7.54 -7.19
N MET A 363 -42.12 -6.90 -7.94
CA MET A 363 -42.16 -5.44 -8.13
C MET A 363 -43.48 -5.00 -8.80
N ASP A 364 -43.98 -5.78 -9.75
CA ASP A 364 -45.26 -5.59 -10.43
C ASP A 364 -46.47 -5.95 -9.55
N ARG A 365 -46.30 -6.75 -8.48
CA ARG A 365 -47.30 -6.91 -7.40
C ARG A 365 -47.30 -5.67 -6.50
N PHE A 366 -46.16 -5.37 -5.90
CA PHE A 366 -45.98 -4.27 -4.95
C PHE A 366 -46.39 -2.91 -5.53
N THR A 367 -46.11 -2.64 -6.80
CA THR A 367 -46.55 -1.40 -7.46
C THR A 367 -48.06 -1.33 -7.69
N ARG A 368 -48.74 -2.46 -7.92
CA ARG A 368 -50.22 -2.54 -7.99
C ARG A 368 -50.84 -2.38 -6.60
N GLU A 369 -50.35 -3.11 -5.60
CA GLU A 369 -50.81 -3.01 -4.20
C GLU A 369 -50.65 -1.58 -3.67
N ARG A 370 -49.51 -0.93 -3.92
CA ARG A 370 -49.28 0.48 -3.57
C ARG A 370 -50.23 1.43 -4.32
N LYS A 371 -50.59 1.13 -5.57
CA LYS A 371 -51.57 1.93 -6.33
C LYS A 371 -52.97 1.75 -5.74
N GLU A 372 -53.38 0.52 -5.48
CA GLU A 372 -54.67 0.19 -4.87
C GLU A 372 -54.82 0.82 -3.49
N LEU A 373 -53.81 0.74 -2.62
CA LEU A 373 -53.78 1.42 -1.32
C LEU A 373 -53.85 2.95 -1.46
N SER A 374 -53.26 3.53 -2.51
CA SER A 374 -53.37 4.97 -2.79
C SER A 374 -54.78 5.36 -3.27
N GLU A 375 -55.44 4.51 -4.05
CA GLU A 375 -56.81 4.71 -4.52
C GLU A 375 -57.82 4.52 -3.38
N GLN A 376 -57.66 3.50 -2.55
CA GLN A 376 -58.42 3.31 -1.30
C GLN A 376 -58.25 4.51 -0.35
N LYS A 377 -57.02 5.04 -0.20
CA LYS A 377 -56.77 6.25 0.59
C LYS A 377 -57.51 7.46 0.02
N GLN A 378 -57.43 7.69 -1.30
CA GLN A 378 -58.10 8.81 -1.95
C GLN A 378 -59.63 8.69 -1.85
N GLU A 379 -60.18 7.47 -1.97
CA GLU A 379 -61.60 7.21 -1.79
C GLU A 379 -62.05 7.53 -0.35
N VAL A 380 -61.32 7.07 0.66
CA VAL A 380 -61.60 7.40 2.08
C VAL A 380 -61.47 8.91 2.35
N GLU A 381 -60.47 9.59 1.78
CA GLU A 381 -60.36 11.05 1.87
C GLU A 381 -61.54 11.76 1.20
N SER A 382 -62.05 11.23 0.09
CA SER A 382 -63.22 11.77 -0.63
C SER A 382 -64.52 11.54 0.14
N GLN A 383 -64.70 10.37 0.75
CA GLN A 383 -65.82 10.07 1.64
C GLN A 383 -65.81 10.94 2.91
N LEU A 384 -64.63 11.18 3.48
CA LEU A 384 -64.46 12.10 4.61
C LEU A 384 -64.79 13.55 4.24
N GLU A 385 -64.44 14.00 3.03
CA GLU A 385 -64.80 15.34 2.55
C GLU A 385 -66.30 15.48 2.25
N TRP A 386 -66.93 14.44 1.68
CA TRP A 386 -68.39 14.39 1.54
C TRP A 386 -69.10 14.46 2.90
N LEU A 387 -68.65 13.68 3.89
CA LEU A 387 -69.15 13.72 5.28
C LEU A 387 -68.85 15.04 6.01
N ARG A 388 -67.89 15.85 5.55
CA ARG A 388 -67.72 17.24 6.00
C ARG A 388 -68.78 18.13 5.39
N SER A 389 -68.92 18.11 4.06
CA SER A 389 -69.94 18.91 3.34
C SER A 389 -71.35 18.65 3.86
N GLU A 390 -71.78 17.39 3.97
CA GLU A 390 -73.11 17.03 4.45
C GLU A 390 -73.39 17.56 5.87
N ARG A 391 -72.37 17.55 6.76
CA ARG A 391 -72.49 18.15 8.09
C ARG A 391 -72.47 19.68 8.07
N ASP A 392 -71.67 20.30 7.20
CA ASP A 392 -71.62 21.76 7.08
C ASP A 392 -72.91 22.32 6.44
N ASP A 393 -73.53 21.59 5.52
CA ASP A 393 -74.86 21.87 4.95
C ASP A 393 -75.97 21.69 5.99
N GLU A 394 -75.96 20.61 6.79
CA GLU A 394 -76.92 20.45 7.89
C GLU A 394 -76.70 21.50 9.00
N ILE A 395 -75.45 21.90 9.29
CA ILE A 395 -75.14 23.04 10.16
C ILE A 395 -75.69 24.35 9.56
N ALA A 396 -75.57 24.57 8.25
CA ALA A 396 -76.13 25.75 7.59
C ALA A 396 -77.66 25.77 7.64
N LYS A 397 -78.31 24.61 7.45
CA LYS A 397 -79.76 24.41 7.60
C LYS A 397 -80.23 24.66 9.03
N LEU A 398 -79.63 24.03 10.04
CA LEU A 398 -79.94 24.27 11.46
C LEU A 398 -79.70 25.73 11.87
N LYS A 399 -78.69 26.39 11.30
CA LYS A 399 -78.43 27.82 11.49
C LYS A 399 -79.49 28.72 10.84
N ALA A 400 -80.05 28.32 9.70
CA ALA A 400 -81.18 29.00 9.07
C ALA A 400 -82.50 28.76 9.84
N GLU A 401 -82.79 27.54 10.26
CA GLU A 401 -83.96 27.20 11.09
C GLU A 401 -83.92 27.94 12.43
N LYS A 402 -82.76 27.98 13.10
CA LYS A 402 -82.52 28.80 14.30
C LYS A 402 -82.86 30.27 14.04
N LYS A 403 -82.46 30.82 12.90
CA LYS A 403 -82.79 32.21 12.54
C LYS A 403 -84.30 32.40 12.39
N VAL A 404 -85.00 31.52 11.66
CA VAL A 404 -86.47 31.59 11.49
C VAL A 404 -87.20 31.47 12.83
N LEU A 405 -86.72 30.63 13.75
CA LEU A 405 -87.27 30.54 15.11
C LEU A 405 -86.99 31.80 15.96
N GLN A 406 -85.82 32.42 15.80
CA GLN A 406 -85.45 33.67 16.45
C GLN A 406 -86.26 34.87 15.91
N ASP A 407 -86.50 34.92 14.60
CA ASP A 407 -87.36 35.93 13.97
C ASP A 407 -88.82 35.77 14.46
N ARG A 408 -89.35 34.53 14.53
CA ARG A 408 -90.68 34.23 15.11
C ARG A 408 -90.79 34.57 16.60
N LEU A 409 -89.72 34.42 17.37
CA LEU A 409 -89.67 34.84 18.77
C LEU A 409 -89.79 36.37 18.87
N HIS A 410 -89.07 37.10 18.03
CA HIS A 410 -89.11 38.57 18.00
C HIS A 410 -90.48 39.12 17.60
N ASP A 411 -91.18 38.48 16.66
CA ASP A 411 -92.58 38.79 16.35
C ASP A 411 -93.50 38.57 17.56
N ALA A 412 -93.31 37.48 18.32
CA ALA A 412 -94.10 37.21 19.52
C ALA A 412 -93.83 38.23 20.65
N GLU A 413 -92.58 38.64 20.85
CA GLU A 413 -92.20 39.73 21.78
C GLU A 413 -92.82 41.07 21.36
N THR A 414 -92.89 41.33 20.06
CA THR A 414 -93.52 42.53 19.48
C THR A 414 -95.02 42.52 19.70
N GLN A 415 -95.71 41.39 19.47
CA GLN A 415 -97.13 41.22 19.76
C GLN A 415 -97.44 41.37 21.26
N LEU A 416 -96.62 40.78 22.14
CA LEU A 416 -96.73 40.94 23.59
C LEU A 416 -96.62 42.42 24.02
N SER A 417 -95.73 43.17 23.37
CA SER A 417 -95.51 44.59 23.62
C SER A 417 -96.69 45.45 23.18
N GLN A 418 -97.30 45.17 22.02
CA GLN A 418 -98.55 45.81 21.59
C GLN A 418 -99.72 45.51 22.55
N LEU A 419 -99.79 44.28 23.08
CA LEU A 419 -100.85 43.86 24.02
C LEU A 419 -100.69 44.55 25.39
N LYS A 420 -99.46 44.72 25.87
CA LYS A 420 -99.14 45.57 27.04
C LYS A 420 -99.56 47.03 26.82
N LEU A 421 -99.40 47.57 25.61
CA LEU A 421 -99.79 48.95 25.28
C LEU A 421 -101.32 49.12 25.35
N ARG A 422 -102.08 48.24 24.68
CA ARG A 422 -103.56 48.25 24.71
C ARG A 422 -104.11 48.20 26.13
N LYS A 423 -103.56 47.34 27.00
CA LYS A 423 -104.00 47.23 28.40
C LYS A 423 -103.73 48.52 29.22
N ARG A 424 -102.76 49.34 28.82
CA ARG A 424 -102.41 50.61 29.47
C ARG A 424 -103.40 51.74 29.15
N ASP A 425 -103.91 51.78 27.92
CA ASP A 425 -104.88 52.79 27.51
C ASP A 425 -106.33 52.43 27.91
N GLU A 426 -106.64 51.14 28.02
CA GLU A 426 -107.89 50.67 28.66
C GLU A 426 -107.99 51.17 30.12
N LEU A 427 -106.89 51.07 30.87
CA LEU A 427 -106.78 51.54 32.25
C LEU A 427 -106.98 53.06 32.37
N LYS A 428 -106.53 53.85 31.38
CA LYS A 428 -106.79 55.31 31.32
C LYS A 428 -108.25 55.66 31.11
N ARG A 429 -109.07 54.77 30.50
CA ARG A 429 -110.51 55.02 30.27
C ARG A 429 -111.29 54.89 31.58
N VAL A 430 -111.11 53.78 32.29
CA VAL A 430 -111.77 53.47 33.56
C VAL A 430 -111.52 54.55 34.63
N VAL A 431 -110.31 55.12 34.68
CA VAL A 431 -109.98 56.23 35.61
C VAL A 431 -110.77 57.51 35.32
N LYS A 432 -111.11 57.79 34.06
CA LYS A 432 -111.93 58.98 33.70
C LYS A 432 -113.39 58.79 34.07
N GLU A 433 -113.94 57.60 33.85
CA GLU A 433 -115.32 57.25 34.19
C GLU A 433 -115.58 57.27 35.71
N LYS A 434 -114.62 56.78 36.51
CA LYS A 434 -114.63 56.92 37.98
C LYS A 434 -114.83 58.37 38.43
N ASN A 435 -114.07 59.30 37.84
CA ASN A 435 -114.08 60.70 38.27
C ASN A 435 -115.38 61.42 37.88
N ALA A 436 -116.03 61.02 36.78
CA ALA A 436 -117.32 61.57 36.36
C ALA A 436 -118.49 61.18 37.31
N LEU A 437 -118.39 60.03 37.99
CA LEU A 437 -119.37 59.59 38.99
C LEU A 437 -119.20 60.31 40.34
N ALA A 438 -117.95 60.65 40.72
CA ALA A 438 -117.66 61.32 41.99
C ALA A 438 -118.30 62.73 42.09
N GLU A 439 -118.22 63.54 41.04
CA GLU A 439 -118.79 64.90 41.06
C GLU A 439 -120.33 64.91 41.06
N ARG A 440 -120.99 63.85 40.58
CA ARG A 440 -122.46 63.71 40.70
C ARG A 440 -122.90 63.48 42.14
N LEU A 441 -122.18 62.64 42.90
CA LEU A 441 -122.46 62.40 44.33
C LEU A 441 -122.34 63.70 45.14
N LYS A 442 -121.24 64.43 44.91
CA LYS A 442 -120.93 65.74 45.52
C LYS A 442 -122.04 66.79 45.31
N SER A 443 -122.77 66.74 44.19
CA SER A 443 -123.86 67.69 43.89
C SER A 443 -125.16 67.46 44.68
N SER A 444 -125.49 66.23 45.08
CA SER A 444 -126.74 65.94 45.82
C SER A 444 -126.59 66.18 47.32
N GLU A 445 -125.41 65.91 47.88
CA GLU A 445 -125.12 66.17 49.30
C GLU A 445 -125.12 67.67 49.63
N ALA A 446 -124.69 68.51 48.68
CA ALA A 446 -124.67 69.97 48.81
C ALA A 446 -126.07 70.61 48.94
N ALA A 447 -127.13 69.93 48.49
CA ALA A 447 -128.51 70.40 48.67
C ALA A 447 -129.03 70.15 50.10
N ARG A 448 -128.52 69.12 50.79
CA ARG A 448 -128.99 68.70 52.11
C ARG A 448 -128.41 69.52 53.26
N LYS A 449 -127.16 69.98 53.16
CA LYS A 449 -126.49 70.78 54.20
C LYS A 449 -127.11 72.16 54.45
N ARG A 450 -127.69 72.79 53.44
CA ARG A 450 -128.15 74.20 53.50
C ARG A 450 -129.19 74.47 54.58
N PHE A 451 -130.01 73.47 54.94
CA PHE A 451 -131.04 73.64 55.98
C PHE A 451 -130.50 73.46 57.41
N ASP A 452 -129.49 72.61 57.64
CA ASP A 452 -128.84 72.46 58.96
C ASP A 452 -128.02 73.70 59.36
N GLU A 453 -127.54 74.46 58.37
CA GLU A 453 -126.69 75.64 58.54
C GLU A 453 -127.49 76.93 58.85
N GLU A 454 -128.83 76.88 58.83
CA GLU A 454 -129.74 77.95 59.28
C GLU A 454 -129.95 77.89 60.80
N LEU A 455 -130.18 76.69 61.35
CA LEU A 455 -130.51 76.46 62.78
C LEU A 455 -129.38 76.81 63.76
N LYS A 456 -128.12 76.79 63.31
CA LYS A 456 -126.96 77.07 64.19
C LYS A 456 -126.57 78.54 64.29
N ARG A 457 -127.13 79.43 63.46
CA ARG A 457 -126.79 80.86 63.45
C ARG A 457 -127.36 81.66 64.63
N TYR A 458 -128.46 81.20 65.25
CA TYR A 458 -129.10 81.89 66.37
C TYR A 458 -128.47 81.64 67.76
N ALA A 459 -127.47 80.75 67.87
CA ALA A 459 -127.03 80.21 69.17
C ALA A 459 -125.73 80.84 69.73
N THR A 460 -124.90 81.49 68.91
CA THR A 460 -123.53 81.90 69.32
C THR A 460 -123.28 83.41 69.28
N GLU A 461 -124.22 84.23 68.81
CA GLU A 461 -124.11 85.70 68.80
C GLU A 461 -124.12 86.33 70.22
N ASN A 462 -124.54 85.58 71.24
CA ASN A 462 -124.65 86.07 72.63
C ASN A 462 -123.44 85.81 73.54
N VAL A 463 -122.47 84.96 73.16
CA VAL A 463 -121.39 84.53 74.08
C VAL A 463 -120.09 85.32 73.86
N THR A 464 -119.73 85.60 72.61
CA THR A 464 -118.48 86.32 72.26
C THR A 464 -118.47 87.80 72.62
N ARG A 465 -119.53 88.31 73.28
CA ARG A 465 -119.59 89.69 73.78
C ARG A 465 -118.80 89.89 75.08
N GLU A 466 -118.60 88.84 75.89
CA GLU A 466 -117.91 88.93 77.18
C GLU A 466 -116.44 88.48 77.13
N GLU A 467 -116.06 87.60 76.18
CA GLU A 467 -114.64 87.21 75.99
C GLU A 467 -113.78 88.36 75.46
N ILE A 468 -114.39 89.36 74.82
CA ILE A 468 -113.76 90.65 74.47
C ILE A 468 -113.26 91.41 75.72
N ARG A 469 -113.78 91.09 76.92
CA ARG A 469 -113.31 91.62 78.21
C ARG A 469 -111.98 90.99 78.68
N GLN A 470 -111.56 89.85 78.12
CA GLN A 470 -110.49 89.03 78.70
C GLN A 470 -109.06 89.50 78.35
N SER A 471 -108.85 90.17 77.22
CA SER A 471 -107.49 90.45 76.72
C SER A 471 -107.08 91.93 76.71
N LEU A 472 -107.99 92.88 76.88
CA LEU A 472 -107.66 94.33 76.87
C LEU A 472 -107.32 94.88 78.27
N GLU A 473 -107.41 94.05 79.32
CA GLU A 473 -106.68 94.22 80.58
C GLU A 473 -105.33 93.46 80.58
N ASP A 474 -104.83 93.18 79.38
CA ASP A 474 -103.42 93.31 78.99
C ASP A 474 -102.46 93.65 80.15
N GLU A 475 -101.59 92.70 80.48
CA GLU A 475 -100.24 92.54 79.91
C GLU A 475 -99.45 93.78 79.37
N VAL A 476 -100.08 94.95 79.20
CA VAL A 476 -99.47 96.28 79.45
C VAL A 476 -98.68 96.26 80.78
N ARG A 477 -99.13 95.46 81.77
CA ARG A 477 -98.58 95.48 83.14
C ARG A 477 -97.44 94.49 83.44
N ARG A 478 -97.11 93.50 82.59
CA ARG A 478 -96.07 92.49 82.92
C ARG A 478 -95.09 92.17 81.77
N LEU A 479 -95.35 92.65 80.55
CA LEU A 479 -94.30 93.12 79.65
C LEU A 479 -93.46 94.27 80.26
N THR A 480 -93.90 94.83 81.40
CA THR A 480 -93.10 95.70 82.28
C THR A 480 -92.04 94.95 83.12
N GLN A 481 -92.20 93.66 83.42
CA GLN A 481 -91.38 92.96 84.43
C GLN A 481 -90.44 91.87 83.89
N THR A 482 -90.59 91.44 82.64
CA THR A 482 -89.84 90.28 82.12
C THR A 482 -89.21 90.59 80.75
N VAL A 483 -88.03 91.20 80.57
CA VAL A 483 -87.08 92.05 81.34
C VAL A 483 -86.32 91.50 82.57
N GLY A 484 -86.96 90.85 83.54
CA GLY A 484 -86.36 89.76 84.32
C GLY A 484 -86.07 88.49 83.47
N GLN A 485 -86.21 88.60 82.15
CA GLN A 485 -85.66 87.69 81.14
C GLN A 485 -84.13 87.55 81.28
N THR A 486 -83.57 86.57 80.58
CA THR A 486 -82.17 86.57 80.09
C THR A 486 -81.02 86.60 81.11
N GLU A 487 -81.28 86.68 82.42
CA GLU A 487 -80.34 86.12 83.41
C GLU A 487 -80.42 84.57 83.42
N GLY A 488 -81.59 84.00 83.14
CA GLY A 488 -81.82 82.55 83.13
C GLY A 488 -81.04 81.77 82.07
N GLU A 489 -80.72 82.38 80.91
CA GLU A 489 -79.94 81.74 79.83
C GLU A 489 -78.48 81.43 80.23
N LYS A 490 -78.05 81.93 81.40
CA LYS A 490 -76.75 81.61 82.00
C LYS A 490 -76.76 80.21 82.65
N HIS A 491 -77.76 79.88 83.47
CA HIS A 491 -77.61 78.82 84.47
C HIS A 491 -77.69 77.40 83.91
N GLU A 492 -78.61 77.11 82.98
CA GLU A 492 -78.76 75.73 82.47
C GLU A 492 -77.63 75.31 81.50
N LYS A 493 -76.93 76.29 80.90
CA LYS A 493 -75.67 76.02 80.20
C LYS A 493 -74.57 75.54 81.15
N GLU A 494 -74.56 75.98 82.40
CA GLU A 494 -73.60 75.53 83.43
C GLU A 494 -73.84 74.05 83.80
N GLU A 495 -75.08 73.53 83.72
CA GLU A 495 -75.39 72.10 83.97
C GLU A 495 -75.11 71.18 82.76
N GLN A 496 -75.02 71.74 81.54
CA GLN A 496 -74.47 71.02 80.38
C GLN A 496 -72.93 70.99 80.42
N VAL A 497 -72.30 72.05 80.93
CA VAL A 497 -70.84 72.11 81.16
C VAL A 497 -70.41 71.10 82.23
N ALA A 498 -71.01 71.11 83.43
CA ALA A 498 -70.61 70.23 84.55
C ALA A 498 -70.67 68.72 84.23
N ARG A 499 -71.61 68.29 83.38
CA ARG A 499 -71.72 66.89 82.92
C ARG A 499 -70.67 66.49 81.87
N CYS A 500 -70.14 67.45 81.12
CA CYS A 500 -69.02 67.22 80.21
C CYS A 500 -67.68 67.26 80.96
N GLU A 501 -67.49 68.23 81.86
CA GLU A 501 -66.29 68.36 82.70
C GLU A 501 -65.98 67.08 83.46
N ALA A 502 -66.93 66.54 84.23
CA ALA A 502 -66.74 65.33 85.04
C ALA A 502 -66.37 64.06 84.23
N TYR A 503 -66.66 64.01 82.93
CA TYR A 503 -66.24 62.92 82.04
C TYR A 503 -64.87 63.18 81.41
N ILE A 504 -64.57 64.44 81.07
CA ILE A 504 -63.30 64.88 80.50
C ILE A 504 -62.19 64.80 81.55
N ASP A 505 -62.37 65.36 82.74
CA ASP A 505 -61.40 65.33 83.85
C ASP A 505 -60.94 63.90 84.20
N GLY A 506 -61.89 62.96 84.26
CA GLY A 506 -61.66 61.56 84.57
C GLY A 506 -60.91 60.77 83.49
N MET A 507 -60.84 61.32 82.27
CA MET A 507 -60.05 60.79 81.15
C MET A 507 -58.71 61.53 81.01
N GLU A 508 -58.69 62.85 81.11
CA GLU A 508 -57.47 63.66 81.02
C GLU A 508 -56.50 63.37 82.17
N SER A 509 -57.00 63.20 83.40
CA SER A 509 -56.18 62.80 84.56
C SER A 509 -55.42 61.49 84.30
N LYS A 510 -56.07 60.50 83.66
CA LYS A 510 -55.45 59.21 83.33
C LYS A 510 -54.48 59.32 82.16
N LEU A 511 -54.82 60.10 81.14
CA LEU A 511 -53.94 60.36 79.99
C LEU A 511 -52.65 61.07 80.42
N GLN A 512 -52.79 62.14 81.22
CA GLN A 512 -51.70 62.98 81.67
C GLN A 512 -50.77 62.24 82.65
N ALA A 513 -51.31 61.39 83.54
CA ALA A 513 -50.51 60.52 84.40
C ALA A 513 -49.64 59.53 83.61
N CYS A 514 -50.20 58.89 82.57
CA CYS A 514 -49.45 58.01 81.68
C CYS A 514 -48.38 58.77 80.88
N GLN A 515 -48.71 59.94 80.33
CA GLN A 515 -47.76 60.77 79.57
C GLN A 515 -46.59 61.26 80.43
N GLN A 516 -46.84 61.69 81.66
CA GLN A 516 -45.78 62.09 82.61
C GLN A 516 -44.90 60.92 83.03
N TYR A 517 -45.47 59.72 83.22
CA TYR A 517 -44.71 58.52 83.55
C TYR A 517 -43.74 58.13 82.42
N ILE A 518 -44.20 58.18 81.16
CA ILE A 518 -43.39 57.92 79.96
C ILE A 518 -42.23 58.92 79.84
N HIS A 519 -42.53 60.23 79.85
CA HIS A 519 -41.48 61.27 79.75
C HIS A 519 -40.41 61.16 80.85
N LYS A 520 -40.80 60.73 82.06
CA LYS A 520 -39.88 60.59 83.19
C LYS A 520 -38.96 59.37 83.07
N LEU A 521 -39.42 58.30 82.42
CA LEU A 521 -38.60 57.14 82.05
C LEU A 521 -37.64 57.49 80.91
N GLU A 522 -38.12 58.14 79.85
CA GLU A 522 -37.33 58.53 78.68
C GLU A 522 -36.19 59.49 79.06
N ALA A 523 -36.49 60.52 79.87
CA ALA A 523 -35.50 61.47 80.36
C ALA A 523 -34.45 60.82 81.30
N SER A 524 -34.84 59.81 82.09
CA SER A 524 -33.89 59.06 82.94
C SER A 524 -32.93 58.24 82.08
N LEU A 525 -33.46 57.51 81.09
CA LEU A 525 -32.66 56.67 80.20
C LEU A 525 -31.65 57.48 79.37
N GLN A 526 -32.09 58.61 78.79
CA GLN A 526 -31.20 59.51 78.04
C GLN A 526 -30.09 60.08 78.92
N LYS A 527 -30.41 60.48 80.16
CA LYS A 527 -29.42 61.03 81.10
C LYS A 527 -28.35 60.00 81.48
N GLU A 528 -28.75 58.76 81.74
CA GLU A 528 -27.83 57.71 82.16
C GLU A 528 -26.92 57.25 81.00
N MET A 529 -27.47 57.16 79.78
CA MET A 529 -26.66 56.97 78.56
C MET A 529 -25.62 58.08 78.36
N LEU A 530 -26.00 59.35 78.57
CA LEU A 530 -25.08 60.48 78.44
C LEU A 530 -23.99 60.52 79.53
N GLN A 531 -24.31 60.16 80.78
CA GLN A 531 -23.31 60.14 81.87
C GLN A 531 -22.26 59.03 81.69
N HIS A 532 -22.60 57.90 81.06
CA HIS A 532 -21.66 56.79 80.86
C HIS A 532 -20.93 56.81 79.51
N ALA A 533 -21.38 57.58 78.52
CA ALA A 533 -20.75 57.68 77.20
C ALA A 533 -19.22 57.94 77.20
N PRO A 534 -18.67 58.81 78.08
CA PRO A 534 -17.22 58.99 78.23
C PRO A 534 -16.40 57.72 78.41
N LEU A 535 -16.88 56.79 79.25
CA LEU A 535 -16.15 55.55 79.58
C LEU A 535 -15.94 54.63 78.37
N TYR A 536 -16.76 54.81 77.32
CA TYR A 536 -16.68 54.08 76.06
C TYR A 536 -16.05 54.91 74.92
N GLY A 537 -15.43 56.04 75.25
CA GLY A 537 -14.67 56.89 74.31
C GLY A 537 -15.50 57.91 73.54
N ALA A 538 -16.79 58.07 73.82
CA ALA A 538 -17.67 59.03 73.15
C ALA A 538 -17.84 60.32 73.98
N GLY A 539 -17.86 61.48 73.31
CA GLY A 539 -18.09 62.78 73.96
C GLY A 539 -16.89 63.34 74.76
N LEU A 540 -15.68 62.78 74.56
CA LEU A 540 -14.44 63.23 75.22
C LEU A 540 -14.14 64.72 75.03
N GLU A 541 -14.63 65.30 73.93
CA GLU A 541 -14.52 66.72 73.55
C GLU A 541 -15.20 67.68 74.56
N ALA A 542 -16.16 67.19 75.34
CA ALA A 542 -16.94 67.99 76.29
C ALA A 542 -16.43 67.91 77.74
N LEU A 543 -15.37 67.14 77.99
CA LEU A 543 -14.78 66.95 79.32
C LEU A 543 -13.62 67.91 79.54
N SER A 544 -13.45 68.41 80.76
CA SER A 544 -12.26 69.16 81.14
C SER A 544 -11.01 68.28 81.14
N MET A 545 -9.83 68.88 81.04
CA MET A 545 -8.55 68.15 81.09
C MET A 545 -8.36 67.32 82.36
N ASP A 546 -8.96 67.73 83.48
CA ASP A 546 -8.85 67.02 84.76
C ASP A 546 -9.81 65.81 84.82
N GLU A 547 -10.99 65.92 84.20
CA GLU A 547 -11.90 64.78 83.97
C GLU A 547 -11.29 63.79 82.98
N LEU A 548 -10.66 64.26 81.89
CA LEU A 548 -9.92 63.42 80.95
C LEU A 548 -8.74 62.71 81.62
N GLY A 549 -7.98 63.41 82.47
CA GLY A 549 -6.90 62.86 83.29
C GLY A 549 -7.38 61.92 84.42
N THR A 550 -8.66 61.96 84.76
CA THR A 550 -9.31 61.00 85.67
C THR A 550 -9.76 59.75 84.91
N LEU A 551 -10.38 59.93 83.73
CA LEU A 551 -10.80 58.85 82.83
C LEU A 551 -9.62 58.01 82.33
N SER A 552 -8.47 58.66 82.07
CA SER A 552 -7.21 57.97 81.73
C SER A 552 -6.69 57.13 82.90
N ARG A 553 -6.76 57.64 84.14
CA ARG A 553 -6.37 56.90 85.35
C ARG A 553 -7.26 55.67 85.59
N ILE A 554 -8.57 55.78 85.39
CA ILE A 554 -9.50 54.62 85.50
C ILE A 554 -9.08 53.50 84.54
N HIS A 555 -8.67 53.83 83.31
CA HIS A 555 -8.17 52.84 82.34
C HIS A 555 -6.80 52.26 82.70
N GLU A 556 -5.84 53.08 83.17
CA GLU A 556 -4.55 52.56 83.68
C GLU A 556 -4.75 51.62 84.88
N ASP A 557 -5.57 52.02 85.85
CA ASP A 557 -5.77 51.26 87.09
C ASP A 557 -6.54 49.96 86.86
N GLY A 558 -7.48 49.96 85.91
CA GLY A 558 -8.11 48.73 85.41
C GLY A 558 -7.07 47.75 84.84
N LEU A 559 -6.15 48.22 83.99
CA LEU A 559 -5.07 47.39 83.44
C LEU A 559 -4.08 46.93 84.53
N ARG A 560 -3.72 47.80 85.49
CA ARG A 560 -2.87 47.42 86.65
C ARG A 560 -3.53 46.31 87.48
N LEU A 561 -4.83 46.39 87.74
CA LEU A 561 -5.54 45.40 88.55
C LEU A 561 -5.64 44.03 87.85
N ILE A 562 -5.88 44.03 86.53
CA ILE A 562 -5.91 42.80 85.72
C ILE A 562 -4.53 42.10 85.74
N HIS A 563 -3.43 42.84 85.61
CA HIS A 563 -2.08 42.26 85.70
C HIS A 563 -1.73 41.78 87.11
N ALA A 564 -2.18 42.47 88.16
CA ALA A 564 -1.95 42.03 89.55
C ALA A 564 -2.64 40.69 89.87
N LEU A 565 -3.86 40.47 89.34
CA LEU A 565 -4.63 39.24 89.53
C LEU A 565 -4.04 38.00 88.83
N GLN A 566 -3.12 38.17 87.87
CA GLN A 566 -2.53 37.05 87.13
C GLN A 566 -1.30 36.39 87.80
N GLN A 567 -0.65 37.03 88.78
CA GLN A 567 0.69 36.58 89.25
C GLN A 567 0.71 35.79 90.55
N ARG A 568 -0.18 36.04 91.52
CA ARG A 568 -0.08 35.43 92.86
C ARG A 568 -1.46 35.36 93.54
N LYS A 569 -2.14 34.22 93.57
CA LYS A 569 -1.85 33.02 94.39
C LYS A 569 -1.69 33.32 95.89
N GLY A 570 -2.82 33.28 96.59
CA GLY A 570 -3.01 32.48 97.81
C GLY A 570 -2.16 32.78 99.06
N SER A 571 -2.87 33.27 100.09
CA SER A 571 -2.61 33.01 101.53
C SER A 571 -1.40 33.73 102.19
N PRO A 572 -1.36 33.85 103.54
CA PRO A 572 -2.33 33.40 104.56
C PRO A 572 -2.95 34.51 105.46
N ALA A 573 -3.91 34.11 106.31
CA ALA A 573 -4.60 34.72 107.49
C ALA A 573 -4.13 36.07 108.12
N GLY A 574 -4.95 36.83 108.88
CA GLY A 574 -6.39 36.72 109.22
C GLY A 574 -6.79 37.37 110.59
N SER A 575 -8.04 37.90 110.71
CA SER A 575 -8.69 38.48 111.95
C SER A 575 -8.19 39.89 112.41
N PRO A 576 -8.84 40.65 113.35
CA PRO A 576 -10.07 40.38 114.17
C PRO A 576 -11.10 41.53 114.51
N LEU A 577 -12.38 41.16 114.72
CA LEU A 577 -13.39 41.51 115.79
C LEU A 577 -14.02 42.92 116.14
N VAL A 578 -15.30 42.85 116.64
CA VAL A 578 -16.23 43.78 117.42
C VAL A 578 -16.71 45.13 116.82
N SER A 579 -17.82 45.81 117.22
CA SER A 579 -18.83 45.72 118.34
C SER A 579 -20.23 46.40 118.03
N PRO A 580 -21.28 46.37 118.92
CA PRO A 580 -22.69 46.84 118.68
C PRO A 580 -23.22 48.02 119.56
N HIS A 581 -24.49 48.50 119.39
CA HIS A 581 -25.53 48.88 120.42
C HIS A 581 -26.65 49.93 120.02
N THR A 582 -27.93 49.67 120.42
CA THR A 582 -29.07 50.55 120.90
C THR A 582 -29.80 51.69 120.11
N LEU A 583 -31.01 52.05 120.63
CA LEU A 583 -32.12 53.01 120.28
C LEU A 583 -31.85 54.49 120.73
N PRO A 584 -32.70 55.57 120.52
CA PRO A 584 -34.20 55.62 120.60
C PRO A 584 -35.05 56.68 119.80
N HIS A 585 -36.39 56.56 119.93
CA HIS A 585 -37.57 57.52 119.90
C HIS A 585 -37.53 58.90 119.20
N THR A 586 -38.66 59.48 118.69
CA THR A 586 -40.14 59.17 118.70
C THR A 586 -40.79 59.74 117.41
N HIS A 587 -42.10 59.73 117.05
CA HIS A 587 -43.43 59.36 117.63
C HIS A 587 -44.11 58.27 116.73
N GLY A 588 -45.41 57.95 116.63
CA GLY A 588 -46.73 58.51 117.06
C GLY A 588 -47.30 59.53 116.04
N LEU A 589 -48.61 59.66 115.75
CA LEU A 589 -49.92 59.10 116.20
C LEU A 589 -50.90 59.19 114.98
N TYR A 590 -52.18 58.74 114.88
CA TYR A 590 -53.18 57.84 115.51
C TYR A 590 -54.36 57.70 114.47
N ALA A 591 -55.43 56.89 114.52
CA ALA A 591 -55.98 55.77 115.32
C ALA A 591 -56.93 54.93 114.40
N ALA A 592 -57.83 54.05 114.89
CA ALA A 592 -58.60 53.11 114.05
C ALA A 592 -59.96 52.57 114.59
N ALA A 593 -60.79 52.04 113.66
CA ALA A 593 -61.76 50.90 113.79
C ALA A 593 -63.05 51.06 114.68
N PRO A 594 -63.91 50.01 114.88
CA PRO A 594 -64.92 49.38 113.95
C PRO A 594 -66.32 49.18 114.67
N PRO A 595 -67.25 48.19 114.40
CA PRO A 595 -67.71 47.39 113.23
C PRO A 595 -69.27 47.56 112.95
N PRO A 596 -70.15 46.53 112.68
CA PRO A 596 -70.57 46.00 111.35
C PRO A 596 -72.11 45.91 111.05
N ILE A 597 -72.52 45.43 109.84
CA ILE A 597 -73.76 44.68 109.39
C ILE A 597 -74.21 45.04 107.93
N ALA A 598 -75.05 44.21 107.27
CA ALA A 598 -75.53 44.28 105.86
C ALA A 598 -77.07 44.56 105.74
N VAL A 599 -77.89 44.31 104.68
CA VAL A 599 -77.99 43.34 103.54
C VAL A 599 -78.88 43.96 102.40
N GLY A 600 -78.84 43.46 101.14
CA GLY A 600 -79.84 43.80 100.08
C GLY A 600 -79.81 42.90 98.80
N LEU A 601 -80.97 42.65 98.16
CA LEU A 601 -81.26 41.70 97.03
C LEU A 601 -82.73 41.94 96.51
N PRO A 602 -83.33 41.28 95.46
CA PRO A 602 -82.88 40.35 94.38
C PRO A 602 -83.45 40.68 92.93
N PRO A 603 -83.48 39.75 91.92
CA PRO A 603 -84.02 39.92 90.52
C PRO A 603 -85.43 39.25 90.37
N PRO A 604 -85.95 38.54 89.30
CA PRO A 604 -85.51 38.14 87.92
C PRO A 604 -86.62 38.17 86.79
N LEU A 605 -86.42 37.52 85.61
CA LEU A 605 -87.39 36.57 84.95
C LEU A 605 -86.91 35.87 83.64
N ILE A 606 -87.68 34.86 83.16
CA ILE A 606 -87.46 33.83 82.10
C ILE A 606 -88.85 33.30 81.58
N PRO A 607 -89.06 32.41 80.55
CA PRO A 607 -88.19 31.33 79.99
C PRO A 607 -88.32 30.93 78.48
N ASN A 608 -87.63 29.83 78.12
CA ASN A 608 -87.80 28.80 77.05
C ASN A 608 -88.96 28.84 76.01
N GLY A 609 -88.67 28.41 74.75
CA GLY A 609 -88.98 27.02 74.32
C GLY A 609 -89.93 26.68 73.13
N VAL A 610 -89.52 25.65 72.35
CA VAL A 610 -90.33 24.54 71.76
C VAL A 610 -91.28 24.77 70.54
N GLY A 611 -91.36 23.75 69.65
CA GLY A 611 -92.41 23.55 68.60
C GLY A 611 -91.86 23.55 67.16
N ILE A 612 -91.61 22.47 66.40
CA ILE A 612 -92.20 21.11 66.18
C ILE A 612 -93.33 21.11 65.10
N HIS A 613 -93.39 20.01 64.32
CA HIS A 613 -94.32 19.62 63.22
C HIS A 613 -93.93 20.13 61.80
N SER A 614 -93.72 19.32 60.76
CA SER A 614 -94.42 18.12 60.19
C SER A 614 -95.66 18.53 59.36
N ASN A 615 -95.97 18.01 58.15
CA ASN A 615 -95.78 16.66 57.59
C ASN A 615 -95.89 16.62 56.04
N GLY A 616 -95.68 15.47 55.38
CA GLY A 616 -96.03 15.19 53.96
C GLY A 616 -94.93 15.51 52.93
N HIS A 617 -94.17 14.59 52.31
CA HIS A 617 -94.25 13.12 52.12
C HIS A 617 -95.18 12.64 50.98
N VAL A 618 -94.75 11.59 50.24
CA VAL A 618 -95.48 10.86 49.15
C VAL A 618 -95.60 11.65 47.83
N ASN A 619 -95.24 11.18 46.63
CA ASN A 619 -94.51 10.01 46.07
C ASN A 619 -93.87 10.45 44.73
N GLY A 620 -92.90 9.75 44.10
CA GLY A 620 -92.18 8.51 44.42
C GLY A 620 -91.40 8.00 43.18
N ALA A 621 -90.51 7.02 43.37
CA ALA A 621 -89.78 6.19 42.36
C ALA A 621 -89.41 6.83 41.00
N ALA A 622 -88.16 7.14 40.64
CA ALA A 622 -86.89 6.38 40.75
C ALA A 622 -86.80 5.10 39.88
N THR A 623 -86.30 5.27 38.65
CA THR A 623 -85.32 4.36 38.00
C THR A 623 -84.56 5.12 36.90
N GLY A 624 -83.28 4.79 36.74
CA GLY A 624 -82.55 4.88 35.46
C GLY A 624 -82.00 3.48 35.14
N PRO A 625 -80.87 3.34 34.43
CA PRO A 625 -80.12 4.38 33.73
C PRO A 625 -79.50 3.93 32.36
N TRP A 626 -78.64 4.79 31.79
CA TRP A 626 -77.48 4.49 30.92
C TRP A 626 -77.59 4.31 29.38
N PHE A 627 -76.51 4.80 28.75
CA PHE A 627 -75.92 4.61 27.40
C PHE A 627 -76.70 4.93 26.10
N ASN A 628 -76.19 5.95 25.38
CA ASN A 628 -75.41 5.86 24.12
C ASN A 628 -75.53 4.58 23.26
N HIS A 629 -75.43 4.61 21.92
CA HIS A 629 -75.14 5.65 20.93
C HIS A 629 -75.80 5.26 19.60
N THR A 630 -76.30 6.25 18.85
CA THR A 630 -76.11 6.33 17.38
C THR A 630 -75.96 7.81 17.01
#